data_AF-A0A1M3IFZ7-F1
#
_entry.id   AF-A0A1M3IFZ7-F1
#
_cell.length_a   1.000
_cell.length_b   1.000
_cell.length_c   1.000
_cell.angle_alpha   90.00
_cell.angle_beta   90.00
_cell.angle_gamma   90.00
#
_symmetry.space_group_name_H-M   'P 1'
#
loop_
_entity.id
_entity.type
_entity.pdbx_description
1 polymer ?
#
loop_
_entity_poly.entity_id
_entity_poly.type
_entity_poly.pdbx_seq_one_letter_code
_entity_poly.pdbx_strand_id
1 'polypeptide(L)'
;MHLSMQIGAVNDSLTWYGKQWSDELKVAVNSKDFSELPMIRGKMEAFIDRNVNEIKQMKDVGGSKDLREAELNLLYFDRDSVLPKFRSFESFNSNPNIKNAAYDEVYENTLTQTYTSLIKTLQGEEAKLKRVYDLRDKYADDNDFPKPIDK
;
A
#
# COMPACT_ATOMS: atom_id res chain seq x y z
N MET A 1 -7.04 23.09 -6.17
CA MET A 1 -7.04 21.98 -5.20
C MET A 1 -5.71 22.03 -4.48
N HIS A 2 -5.71 22.15 -3.14
CA HIS A 2 -4.48 22.27 -2.35
C HIS A 2 -3.77 20.91 -2.29
N LEU A 3 -2.42 20.92 -2.33
CA LEU A 3 -1.62 19.70 -2.33
C LEU A 3 -1.96 18.78 -1.14
N SER A 4 -2.23 19.34 0.04
CA SER A 4 -2.62 18.59 1.24
C SER A 4 -3.88 17.74 1.03
N MET A 5 -4.88 18.29 0.32
CA MET A 5 -6.12 17.57 -0.01
C MET A 5 -5.88 16.47 -1.04
N GLN A 6 -5.02 16.73 -2.04
CA GLN A 6 -4.66 15.74 -3.04
C GLN A 6 -3.92 14.56 -2.41
N ILE A 7 -2.93 14.81 -1.55
CA ILE A 7 -2.20 13.77 -0.81
C ILE A 7 -3.12 13.00 0.13
N GLY A 8 -4.04 13.68 0.82
CA GLY A 8 -5.06 13.00 1.62
C GLY A 8 -5.87 12.00 0.79
N ALA A 9 -6.36 12.42 -0.38
CA ALA A 9 -7.12 11.57 -1.27
C ALA A 9 -6.31 10.37 -1.83
N VAL A 10 -5.00 10.55 -2.05
CA VAL A 10 -4.10 9.46 -2.46
C VAL A 10 -3.99 8.41 -1.37
N ASN A 11 -3.70 8.82 -0.13
CA ASN A 11 -3.55 7.92 1.00
C ASN A 11 -4.87 7.22 1.40
N ASP A 12 -6.00 7.91 1.31
CA ASP A 12 -7.33 7.30 1.49
C ASP A 12 -7.60 6.22 0.43
N SER A 13 -7.23 6.51 -0.83
CA SER A 13 -7.40 5.55 -1.93
C SER A 13 -6.50 4.33 -1.77
N LEU A 14 -5.24 4.51 -1.35
CA LEU A 14 -4.32 3.40 -1.06
C LEU A 14 -4.83 2.54 0.09
N THR A 15 -5.35 3.16 1.15
CA THR A 15 -5.99 2.45 2.27
C THR A 15 -7.17 1.63 1.77
N TRP A 16 -8.00 2.19 0.88
CA TRP A 16 -9.10 1.45 0.28
C TRP A 16 -8.63 0.26 -0.57
N TYR A 17 -7.62 0.43 -1.44
CA TYR A 17 -7.06 -0.67 -2.22
C TYR A 17 -6.47 -1.77 -1.33
N GLY A 18 -5.71 -1.39 -0.30
CA GLY A 18 -5.14 -2.33 0.67
C GLY A 18 -6.24 -3.11 1.41
N LYS A 19 -7.34 -2.46 1.78
CA LYS A 19 -8.50 -3.14 2.37
C LYS A 19 -9.16 -4.11 1.40
N GLN A 20 -9.41 -3.71 0.15
CA GLN A 20 -9.99 -4.59 -0.86
C GLN A 20 -9.13 -5.84 -1.08
N TRP A 21 -7.81 -5.65 -1.20
CA TRP A 21 -6.87 -6.76 -1.37
C TRP A 21 -6.83 -7.66 -0.14
N SER A 22 -6.84 -7.11 1.07
CA SER A 22 -6.87 -7.86 2.33
C SER A 22 -8.16 -8.67 2.52
N ASP A 23 -9.31 -8.09 2.14
CA ASP A 23 -10.59 -8.79 2.21
C ASP A 23 -10.63 -9.96 1.22
N GLU A 24 -10.11 -9.79 0.00
CA GLU A 24 -9.97 -10.88 -0.97
C GLU A 24 -8.97 -11.95 -0.50
N LEU A 25 -7.86 -11.56 0.14
CA LEU A 25 -6.89 -12.51 0.69
C LEU A 25 -7.53 -13.43 1.74
N LYS A 26 -8.42 -12.90 2.60
CA LYS A 26 -9.14 -13.72 3.58
C LYS A 26 -10.03 -14.75 2.89
N VAL A 27 -10.68 -14.39 1.78
CA VAL A 27 -11.46 -15.33 0.98
C VAL A 27 -10.53 -16.38 0.38
N ALA A 28 -9.43 -15.95 -0.24
CA ALA A 28 -8.44 -16.82 -0.90
C ALA A 28 -7.80 -17.84 0.05
N VAL A 29 -7.46 -17.44 1.29
CA VAL A 29 -6.90 -18.37 2.29
C VAL A 29 -7.90 -19.47 2.65
N ASN A 30 -9.19 -19.13 2.75
CA ASN A 30 -10.24 -20.09 3.09
C ASN A 30 -10.61 -21.01 1.90
N SER A 31 -10.69 -20.45 0.68
CA SER A 31 -11.03 -21.20 -0.53
C SER A 31 -9.83 -21.93 -1.15
N LYS A 32 -8.61 -21.56 -0.75
CA LYS A 32 -7.34 -21.92 -1.40
C LYS A 32 -7.28 -21.49 -2.88
N ASP A 33 -7.98 -20.42 -3.24
CA ASP A 33 -7.98 -19.82 -4.57
C ASP A 33 -7.58 -18.33 -4.50
N PHE A 34 -6.39 -18.03 -5.01
CA PHE A 34 -5.72 -16.73 -5.00
C PHE A 34 -5.83 -16.01 -6.36
N SER A 35 -6.71 -16.46 -7.27
CA SER A 35 -6.75 -16.01 -8.68
C SER A 35 -7.17 -14.56 -8.85
N GLU A 36 -7.93 -14.03 -7.90
CA GLU A 36 -8.47 -12.66 -7.93
C GLU A 36 -7.47 -11.61 -7.39
N LEU A 37 -6.49 -12.03 -6.58
CA LEU A 37 -5.51 -11.12 -5.98
C LEU A 37 -4.67 -10.31 -7.00
N PRO A 38 -4.17 -10.88 -8.10
CA PRO A 38 -3.38 -10.15 -9.09
C PRO A 38 -4.13 -8.97 -9.71
N MET A 39 -5.44 -9.10 -9.94
CA MET A 39 -6.25 -8.03 -10.52
C MET A 39 -6.32 -6.83 -9.58
N ILE A 40 -6.58 -7.05 -8.28
CA ILE A 40 -6.69 -5.97 -7.30
C ILE A 40 -5.33 -5.31 -7.09
N ARG A 41 -4.27 -6.11 -6.92
CA ARG A 41 -2.90 -5.59 -6.82
C ARG A 41 -2.51 -4.78 -8.05
N GLY A 42 -2.87 -5.22 -9.25
CA GLY A 42 -2.59 -4.49 -10.49
C GLY A 42 -3.28 -3.13 -10.56
N LYS A 43 -4.51 -3.00 -10.05
CA LYS A 43 -5.19 -1.69 -9.92
C LYS A 43 -4.47 -0.77 -8.95
N MET A 44 -3.99 -1.30 -7.83
CA MET A 44 -3.19 -0.54 -6.85
C MET A 44 -1.85 -0.09 -7.45
N GLU A 45 -1.14 -0.98 -8.16
CA GLU A 45 0.11 -0.66 -8.86
C GLU A 45 -0.07 0.48 -9.87
N ALA A 46 -1.07 0.38 -10.74
CA ALA A 46 -1.39 1.43 -11.71
C ALA A 46 -1.79 2.76 -11.04
N PHE A 47 -2.48 2.69 -9.89
CA PHE A 47 -2.81 3.88 -9.10
C PHE A 47 -1.55 4.55 -8.55
N ILE A 48 -0.63 3.78 -7.97
CA ILE A 48 0.64 4.29 -7.45
C ILE A 48 1.47 4.92 -8.57
N ASP A 49 1.66 4.22 -9.69
CA ASP A 49 2.49 4.72 -10.80
C ASP A 49 1.97 6.04 -11.38
N ARG A 50 0.65 6.17 -11.52
CA ARG A 50 0.02 7.43 -11.94
C ARG A 50 0.30 8.56 -10.94
N ASN A 51 0.07 8.33 -9.66
CA ASN A 51 0.26 9.38 -8.63
C ASN A 51 1.73 9.77 -8.46
N VAL A 52 2.66 8.81 -8.59
CA VAL A 52 4.10 9.10 -8.63
C VAL A 52 4.41 10.08 -9.78
N ASN A 53 3.87 9.84 -10.96
CA ASN A 53 4.09 10.71 -12.12
C ASN A 53 3.45 12.09 -11.95
N GLU A 54 2.23 12.15 -11.41
CA GLU A 54 1.53 13.41 -11.13
C GLU A 54 2.30 14.26 -10.11
N ILE A 55 2.67 13.68 -8.95
CA ILE A 55 3.33 14.40 -7.86
C ILE A 55 4.73 14.89 -8.27
N LYS A 56 5.46 14.10 -9.06
CA LYS A 56 6.76 14.51 -9.64
C LYS A 56 6.67 15.78 -10.48
N GLN A 57 5.56 15.95 -11.21
CA GLN A 57 5.36 17.07 -12.12
C GLN A 57 4.80 18.31 -11.42
N MET A 58 4.34 18.18 -10.16
CA MET A 58 3.85 19.32 -9.40
C MET A 58 4.98 20.33 -9.19
N LYS A 59 4.64 21.61 -9.24
CA LYS A 59 5.58 22.69 -8.88
C LYS A 59 5.61 22.85 -7.36
N ASP A 60 6.67 23.49 -6.87
CA ASP A 60 6.69 23.91 -5.48
C ASP A 60 5.74 25.10 -5.30
N VAL A 61 4.70 24.93 -4.49
CA VAL A 61 3.73 25.97 -4.20
C VAL A 61 3.53 26.04 -2.68
N GLY A 62 3.79 27.20 -2.08
CA GLY A 62 3.63 27.40 -0.63
C GLY A 62 4.62 26.60 0.23
N GLY A 63 5.83 26.29 -0.29
CA GLY A 63 6.84 25.52 0.46
C GLY A 63 6.55 24.01 0.52
N SER A 64 5.73 23.50 -0.40
CA SER A 64 5.29 22.09 -0.49
C SER A 64 6.38 21.04 -0.74
N LYS A 65 7.63 21.44 -1.01
CA LYS A 65 8.69 20.53 -1.46
C LYS A 65 8.87 19.31 -0.57
N ASP A 66 9.03 19.52 0.74
CA ASP A 66 9.29 18.42 1.68
C ASP A 66 8.11 17.44 1.75
N LEU A 67 6.87 17.97 1.70
CA LEU A 67 5.65 17.17 1.67
C LEU A 67 5.57 16.31 0.39
N ARG A 68 5.86 16.89 -0.78
CA ARG A 68 5.92 16.14 -2.05
C ARG A 68 6.98 15.05 -2.02
N GLU A 69 8.16 15.35 -1.50
CA GLU A 69 9.25 14.37 -1.40
C GLU A 69 8.90 13.23 -0.44
N ALA A 70 8.26 13.53 0.70
CA ALA A 70 7.81 12.51 1.64
C ALA A 70 6.73 11.60 1.04
N GLU A 71 5.76 12.17 0.33
CA GLU A 71 4.72 11.40 -0.36
C GLU A 71 5.30 10.50 -1.45
N LEU A 72 6.23 11.02 -2.28
CA LEU A 72 6.92 10.19 -3.27
C LEU A 72 7.68 9.04 -2.62
N ASN A 73 8.35 9.28 -1.49
CA ASN A 73 9.06 8.23 -0.76
C ASN A 73 8.11 7.16 -0.19
N LEU A 74 6.90 7.53 0.23
CA LEU A 74 5.87 6.59 0.64
C LEU A 74 5.39 5.76 -0.56
N LEU A 75 4.98 6.42 -1.65
CA LEU A 75 4.52 5.75 -2.88
C LEU A 75 5.56 4.78 -3.47
N TYR A 76 6.84 5.16 -3.45
CA TYR A 76 7.91 4.25 -3.87
C TYR A 76 8.09 3.09 -2.93
N PHE A 77 7.95 3.30 -1.61
CA PHE A 77 8.01 2.21 -0.66
C PHE A 77 6.89 1.21 -0.90
N ASP A 78 5.67 1.69 -1.13
CA ASP A 78 4.53 0.81 -1.42
C ASP A 78 4.76 0.02 -2.70
N ARG A 79 5.22 0.69 -3.76
CA ARG A 79 5.51 0.05 -5.04
C ARG A 79 6.61 -1.00 -4.93
N ASP A 80 7.73 -0.64 -4.29
CA ASP A 80 8.97 -1.41 -4.36
C ASP A 80 9.11 -2.42 -3.19
N SER A 81 8.35 -2.24 -2.11
CA SER A 81 8.41 -3.08 -0.91
C SER A 81 7.09 -3.76 -0.58
N VAL A 82 5.94 -3.08 -0.64
CA VAL A 82 4.63 -3.66 -0.26
C VAL A 82 4.06 -4.52 -1.39
N LEU A 83 3.93 -4.00 -2.61
CA LEU A 83 3.35 -4.74 -3.74
C LEU A 83 4.08 -6.07 -4.05
N PRO A 84 5.42 -6.19 -3.91
CA PRO A 84 6.09 -7.47 -4.04
C PRO A 84 5.66 -8.50 -2.99
N LYS A 85 5.30 -8.06 -1.77
CA LYS A 85 4.74 -8.97 -0.74
C LYS A 85 3.35 -9.45 -1.13
N PHE A 86 2.54 -8.60 -1.77
CA PHE A 86 1.24 -9.03 -2.30
C PHE A 86 1.41 -10.10 -3.38
N ARG A 87 2.37 -9.91 -4.30
CA ARG A 87 2.70 -10.92 -5.33
C ARG A 87 3.11 -12.27 -4.74
N SER A 88 3.75 -12.31 -3.57
CA SER A 88 4.09 -13.58 -2.92
C SER A 88 2.85 -14.45 -2.65
N PHE A 89 1.70 -13.85 -2.29
CA PHE A 89 0.45 -14.59 -2.07
C PHE A 89 -0.17 -15.11 -3.38
N GLU A 90 0.04 -14.41 -4.49
CA GLU A 90 -0.46 -14.82 -5.80
C GLU A 90 0.19 -16.13 -6.29
N SER A 91 1.39 -16.45 -5.78
CA SER A 91 2.11 -17.69 -6.13
C SER A 91 1.45 -18.96 -5.60
N PHE A 92 0.58 -18.86 -4.58
CA PHE A 92 -0.11 -20.02 -3.99
C PHE A 92 -1.10 -20.66 -4.96
N ASN A 93 -1.55 -19.94 -5.99
CA ASN A 93 -2.41 -20.49 -7.04
C ASN A 93 -1.73 -21.47 -8.00
N SER A 94 -0.39 -21.45 -8.05
CA SER A 94 0.37 -22.16 -9.07
C SER A 94 0.80 -23.57 -8.67
N ASN A 95 0.29 -24.14 -7.57
CA ASN A 95 0.72 -25.44 -7.07
C ASN A 95 -0.38 -26.53 -7.10
N PRO A 96 -0.72 -27.07 -8.28
CA PRO A 96 -1.77 -28.08 -8.43
C PRO A 96 -1.38 -29.52 -8.00
N ASN A 97 -0.17 -29.76 -7.49
CA ASN A 97 0.41 -31.13 -7.44
C ASN A 97 0.70 -31.73 -6.07
N ILE A 98 0.23 -31.17 -4.96
CA ILE A 98 0.58 -31.72 -3.64
C ILE A 98 -0.70 -31.98 -2.83
N LYS A 99 -1.19 -33.22 -2.91
CA LYS A 99 -2.38 -33.75 -2.22
C LYS A 99 -1.98 -34.84 -1.23
N ASN A 100 -1.25 -34.48 -0.19
CA ASN A 100 -0.81 -35.41 0.87
C ASN A 100 -0.70 -34.64 2.18
N ALA A 101 -0.91 -35.27 3.34
CA ALA A 101 -1.01 -34.57 4.64
C ALA A 101 0.22 -33.70 5.03
N ALA A 102 1.40 -33.97 4.46
CA ALA A 102 2.58 -33.10 4.57
C ALA A 102 2.43 -31.75 3.82
N TYR A 103 1.45 -31.63 2.91
CA TYR A 103 1.11 -30.42 2.17
C TYR A 103 0.54 -29.34 3.07
N ASP A 104 -0.44 -29.69 3.91
CA ASP A 104 -1.12 -28.69 4.71
C ASP A 104 -0.14 -28.05 5.70
N GLU A 105 0.78 -28.83 6.29
CA GLU A 105 1.83 -28.27 7.16
C GLU A 105 2.81 -27.35 6.39
N VAL A 106 3.26 -27.75 5.20
CA VAL A 106 4.15 -26.91 4.37
C VAL A 106 3.43 -25.66 3.87
N TYR A 107 2.17 -25.79 3.48
CA TYR A 107 1.30 -24.70 3.04
C TYR A 107 1.09 -23.69 4.18
N GLU A 108 0.68 -24.14 5.36
CA GLU A 108 0.46 -23.28 6.54
C GLU A 108 1.75 -22.59 7.00
N ASN A 109 2.89 -23.31 6.99
CA ASN A 109 4.19 -22.72 7.30
C ASN A 109 4.58 -21.63 6.29
N THR A 110 4.41 -21.90 4.99
CA THR A 110 4.73 -20.93 3.92
C THR A 110 3.81 -19.71 4.00
N LEU A 111 2.52 -19.92 4.24
CA LEU A 111 1.54 -18.85 4.40
C LEU A 111 1.88 -17.97 5.61
N THR A 112 2.21 -18.60 6.74
CA THR A 112 2.64 -17.92 7.97
C THR A 112 3.90 -17.07 7.77
N GLN A 113 4.91 -17.61 7.06
CA GLN A 113 6.13 -16.88 6.73
C GLN A 113 5.83 -15.69 5.80
N THR A 114 4.92 -15.87 4.84
CA THR A 114 4.52 -14.82 3.90
C THR A 114 3.80 -13.68 4.65
N TYR A 115 2.86 -14.01 5.55
CA TYR A 115 2.22 -13.03 6.44
C TYR A 115 3.22 -12.30 7.32
N THR A 116 4.14 -13.04 7.96
CA THR A 116 5.16 -12.44 8.83
C THR A 116 6.04 -11.46 8.04
N SER A 117 6.40 -11.80 6.81
CA SER A 117 7.16 -10.90 5.95
C SER A 117 6.35 -9.67 5.56
N LEU A 118 5.05 -9.79 5.30
CA LEU A 118 4.19 -8.65 4.98
C LEU A 118 4.07 -7.72 6.18
N ILE A 119 3.76 -8.23 7.38
CA ILE A 119 3.63 -7.44 8.61
C ILE A 119 4.90 -6.63 8.88
N LYS A 120 6.08 -7.26 8.76
CA LYS A 120 7.36 -6.56 8.93
C LYS A 120 7.56 -5.43 7.92
N THR A 121 7.12 -5.62 6.68
CA THR A 121 7.18 -4.57 5.66
C THR A 121 6.24 -3.41 6.01
N LEU A 122 5.00 -3.70 6.43
CA LEU A 122 4.01 -2.67 6.82
C LEU A 122 4.45 -1.88 8.06
N GLN A 123 5.13 -2.50 9.02
CA GLN A 123 5.76 -1.78 10.14
C GLN A 123 6.79 -0.74 9.68
N GLY A 124 7.48 -1.00 8.56
CA GLY A 124 8.40 -0.03 7.94
C GLY A 124 7.70 1.12 7.22
N GLU A 125 6.43 0.95 6.87
CA GLU A 125 5.57 1.95 6.24
C GLU A 125 5.08 2.99 7.25
N GLU A 126 4.75 2.57 8.47
CA GLU A 126 4.17 3.43 9.53
C GLU A 126 4.98 4.71 9.77
N ALA A 127 6.31 4.61 9.81
CA ALA A 127 7.19 5.77 9.99
C ALA A 127 7.15 6.74 8.78
N LYS A 128 6.97 6.23 7.56
CA LYS A 128 6.85 7.04 6.34
C LYS A 128 5.49 7.72 6.29
N LEU A 129 4.42 6.99 6.58
CA LEU A 129 3.07 7.52 6.64
C LEU A 129 2.96 8.62 7.70
N LYS A 130 3.50 8.38 8.91
CA LYS A 130 3.55 9.40 9.95
C LYS A 130 4.28 10.66 9.48
N ARG A 131 5.43 10.52 8.81
CA ARG A 131 6.18 11.66 8.27
C ARG A 131 5.36 12.47 7.26
N VAL A 132 4.60 11.80 6.40
CA VAL A 132 3.69 12.47 5.45
C VAL A 132 2.63 13.27 6.19
N TYR A 133 2.00 12.70 7.22
CA TYR A 133 0.99 13.40 8.02
C TYR A 133 1.56 14.61 8.77
N ASP A 134 2.72 14.46 9.42
CA ASP A 134 3.39 15.57 10.11
C ASP A 134 3.70 16.73 9.14
N LEU A 135 4.15 16.41 7.92
CA LEU A 135 4.45 17.42 6.89
C LEU A 135 3.19 18.02 6.27
N ARG A 136 2.11 17.25 6.15
CA ARG A 136 0.81 17.73 5.67
C ARG A 136 0.22 18.75 6.63
N ASP A 137 0.27 18.47 7.92
CA ASP A 137 -0.24 19.35 8.97
C ASP A 137 0.59 20.63 9.04
N LYS A 138 1.92 20.51 8.99
CA LYS A 138 2.82 21.66 8.89
C LYS A 138 2.52 22.51 7.66
N TYR A 139 2.37 21.90 6.49
CA TYR A 139 2.05 22.63 5.26
C TYR A 139 0.70 23.35 5.34
N ALA A 140 -0.29 22.74 5.99
CA ALA A 140 -1.57 23.37 6.24
C ALA A 140 -1.44 24.57 7.19
N ASP A 141 -0.67 24.44 8.27
CA ASP A 141 -0.38 25.54 9.21
C ASP A 141 0.36 26.70 8.53
N ASP A 142 1.42 26.42 7.76
CA ASP A 142 2.25 27.43 7.11
C ASP A 142 1.49 28.24 6.02
N ASN A 143 0.34 27.74 5.56
CA ASN A 143 -0.45 28.34 4.49
C ASN A 143 -1.89 28.69 4.91
N ASP A 144 -2.21 28.66 6.21
CA ASP A 144 -3.55 28.93 6.77
C ASP A 144 -4.67 28.08 6.14
N PHE A 145 -4.37 26.82 5.78
CA PHE A 145 -5.37 25.90 5.23
C PHE A 145 -6.13 25.15 6.33
N PRO A 146 -7.41 24.80 6.09
CA PRO A 146 -8.15 23.94 7.00
C PRO A 146 -7.46 22.59 7.13
N LYS A 147 -7.17 22.18 8.38
CA LYS A 147 -6.67 20.84 8.65
C LYS A 147 -7.74 19.80 8.34
N PRO A 148 -7.39 18.65 7.74
CA PRO A 148 -8.30 17.51 7.68
C PRO A 148 -8.73 17.16 9.11
N ILE A 149 -10.02 16.99 9.33
CA ILE A 149 -10.53 16.46 10.60
C ILE A 149 -10.18 14.97 10.59
N ASP A 150 -9.20 14.55 11.40
CA ASP A 150 -8.93 13.14 11.63
C ASP A 150 -10.21 12.50 12.21
N LYS A 151 -10.74 11.49 11.52
CA LYS A 151 -11.91 10.71 11.94
C LYS A 151 -11.49 9.38 12.53
#